data_AF-A0AAV2BT95-F1
#
_entry.id   AF-A0AAV2BT95-F1
#
_cell.length_a   1.000
_cell.length_b   1.000
_cell.length_c   1.000
_cell.angle_alpha   90.00
_cell.angle_beta   90.00
_cell.angle_gamma   90.00
#
_symmetry.space_group_name_H-M   'P 1'
#
loop_
_entity.id
_entity.type
_entity.pdbx_description
1 polymer ?
#
loop_
_entity_poly.entity_id
_entity_poly.type
_entity_poly.pdbx_seq_one_letter_code
_entity_poly.pdbx_strand_id
1 'polypeptide(L)' 'MTVHYSVWMGEEINVGRTWRLKLLVNSTIYNAIETVAKMDNRQKVQYNVVDGKPYVSALNGKEDDPEMG' A
#
# COMPACT_ATOMS: atom_id res chain seq x y z
N MET A 1 -16.39 -7.02 5.62
CA MET A 1 -16.41 -6.08 4.49
C MET A 1 -15.53 -6.62 3.37
N THR A 2 -15.87 -6.37 2.11
CA THR A 2 -15.05 -6.74 0.95
C THR A 2 -14.47 -5.48 0.33
N VAL A 3 -13.17 -5.44 0.09
CA VAL A 3 -12.45 -4.30 -0.49
C VAL A 3 -11.67 -4.77 -1.71
N HIS A 4 -11.73 -3.99 -2.79
CA HIS A 4 -10.82 -4.14 -3.92
C HIS A 4 -9.64 -3.20 -3.71
N TYR A 5 -8.45 -3.75 -3.55
CA TYR A 5 -7.22 -3.00 -3.37
C TYR A 5 -6.37 -3.08 -4.64
N SER A 6 -5.89 -1.94 -5.12
CA SER A 6 -5.01 -1.83 -6.29
C SER A 6 -3.97 -0.74 -6.03
N VAL A 7 -2.80 -0.89 -6.65
CA VAL A 7 -1.68 0.06 -6.59
C VAL A 7 -1.40 0.56 -8.00
N TRP A 8 -1.19 1.87 -8.14
CA TRP A 8 -0.90 2.54 -9.40
C TRP A 8 0.39 3.34 -9.25
N MET A 9 1.32 3.20 -10.20
CA MET A 9 2.59 3.92 -10.20
C MET A 9 2.76 4.66 -11.53
N GLY A 10 2.39 5.93 -11.59
CA GLY A 10 2.38 6.72 -12.83
C GLY A 10 1.45 6.13 -13.89
N GLU A 11 1.88 6.12 -15.15
CA GLU A 11 1.15 5.52 -16.28
C GLU A 11 1.41 4.00 -16.43
N GLU A 12 2.39 3.46 -15.70
CA GLU A 12 2.69 2.03 -15.72
C GLU A 12 1.77 1.27 -14.74
N ILE A 13 0.80 0.56 -15.31
CA ILE A 13 -0.03 -0.44 -14.61
C ILE A 13 0.77 -1.66 -14.17
N ASN A 14 2.07 -1.76 -14.52
CA ASN A 14 2.90 -2.96 -14.33
C ASN A 14 3.31 -3.24 -12.86
N VAL A 15 2.39 -3.00 -11.93
CA VAL A 15 2.41 -3.47 -10.55
C VAL A 15 1.06 -4.01 -10.06
N GLY A 16 -0.07 -3.67 -10.70
CA GLY A 16 -1.38 -3.69 -10.04
C GLY A 16 -2.26 -4.91 -10.36
N ARG A 17 -2.03 -6.05 -9.72
CA ARG A 17 -3.13 -7.01 -9.52
C ARG A 17 -4.18 -6.32 -8.65
N THR A 18 -5.47 -6.39 -8.99
CA THR A 18 -6.51 -6.02 -8.02
C THR A 18 -6.73 -7.19 -7.07
N TRP A 19 -6.49 -6.99 -5.78
CA TRP A 19 -6.79 -8.00 -4.75
C TRP A 19 -8.17 -7.75 -4.18
N ARG A 20 -8.99 -8.80 -4.14
CA ARG A 20 -10.28 -8.80 -3.44
C ARG A 20 -10.06 -9.28 -2.00
N LEU A 21 -9.98 -8.33 -1.07
CA LEU A 21 -9.71 -8.57 0.33
C LEU A 21 -11.00 -8.70 1.14
N LYS A 22 -11.01 -9.61 2.11
CA LYS A 22 -12.07 -9.70 3.12
C LYS A 22 -11.52 -9.17 4.43
N LEU A 23 -11.97 -7.99 4.84
CA LEU A 23 -11.51 -7.27 6.03
C LEU A 23 -12.62 -7.14 7.07
N LEU A 24 -12.23 -6.88 8.32
CA LEU A 24 -13.17 -6.53 9.39
C LEU A 24 -13.78 -5.14 9.10
N VAL A 25 -14.97 -4.88 9.62
CA VAL A 25 -15.68 -3.62 9.36
C VAL A 25 -14.96 -2.38 9.91
N ASN A 26 -14.12 -2.54 10.95
CA ASN A 26 -13.34 -1.47 11.57
C ASN A 26 -11.86 -1.50 11.15
N SER A 27 -11.54 -2.14 10.03
CA SER A 27 -10.19 -2.16 9.47
C SER A 27 -9.83 -0.82 8.82
N THR A 28 -8.57 -0.45 8.91
CA THR A 28 -7.99 0.73 8.25
C THR A 28 -7.39 0.38 6.89
N ILE A 29 -7.04 1.39 6.10
CA ILE A 29 -6.29 1.18 4.85
C ILE A 29 -4.95 0.50 5.09
N TYR A 30 -4.28 0.77 6.22
CA TYR A 30 -3.05 0.08 6.61
C TYR A 30 -3.26 -1.42 6.78
N ASN A 31 -4.41 -1.84 7.33
CA ASN A 31 -4.72 -3.27 7.41
C ASN A 31 -4.87 -3.91 6.02
N ALA A 32 -5.39 -3.18 5.04
CA ALA A 32 -5.46 -3.67 3.66
C ALA A 32 -4.06 -3.81 3.04
N ILE A 33 -3.21 -2.79 3.18
CA ILE A 33 -1.83 -2.78 2.67
C ILE A 33 -1.03 -3.93 3.28
N GLU A 34 -1.07 -4.08 4.62
CA GLU A 34 -0.39 -5.15 5.35
C GLU A 34 -0.89 -6.55 4.95
N THR A 35 -2.19 -6.69 4.72
CA THR A 35 -2.76 -7.96 4.27
C THR A 35 -2.19 -8.36 2.92
N VAL A 36 -2.09 -7.41 1.97
CA VAL A 36 -1.51 -7.68 0.65
C VAL A 36 -0.02 -7.94 0.75
N ALA A 37 0.74 -7.15 1.52
CA ALA A 37 2.18 -7.36 1.71
C ALA A 37 2.51 -8.75 2.29
N LYS A 38 1.63 -9.30 3.15
CA LYS A 38 1.77 -10.67 3.68
C LYS A 38 1.38 -11.75 2.68
N MET A 39 0.43 -11.46 1.78
CA MET A 39 -0.08 -12.42 0.80
C MET A 39 0.73 -12.46 -0.49
N ASP A 40 1.35 -11.35 -0.88
CA ASP A 40 2.07 -11.19 -2.14
C ASP A 40 3.44 -10.55 -1.88
N ASN A 41 4.50 -11.35 -1.98
CA ASN A 41 5.88 -10.93 -1.72
C ASN A 41 6.43 -9.91 -2.73
N ARG A 42 5.68 -9.65 -3.82
CA ARG A 42 5.96 -8.57 -4.76
C ARG A 42 5.57 -7.22 -4.20
N GLN A 43 4.58 -7.18 -3.30
CA GLN A 43 4.15 -5.97 -2.61
C GLN A 43 5.06 -5.72 -1.40
N LYS A 44 6.12 -4.94 -1.60
CA LYS A 44 7.00 -4.46 -0.55
C LYS A 44 6.60 -3.03 -0.17
N VAL A 45 6.22 -2.83 1.08
CA VAL A 45 5.88 -1.50 1.60
C VAL A 45 6.88 -1.10 2.68
N GLN A 46 7.26 0.17 2.71
CA GLN A 46 8.01 0.76 3.81
C GLN A 46 7.21 1.90 4.41
N TYR A 47 7.38 2.11 5.71
CA TYR A 47 6.72 3.18 6.44
C TYR A 47 7.74 4.03 7.17
N ASN A 48 7.46 5.34 7.18
CA ASN A 48 8.07 6.29 8.10
C ASN A 48 7.05 6.72 9.15
N VAL A 49 7.52 7.29 10.25
CA VAL A 49 6.66 7.92 11.25
C VAL A 49 6.82 9.42 11.14
N VAL A 50 5.72 10.12 10.82
CA VAL A 50 5.65 11.59 10.74
C VAL A 50 4.58 12.05 11.73
N ASP A 51 4.96 12.92 12.66
CA ASP A 51 4.07 13.41 13.74
C ASP A 51 3.34 12.29 14.51
N GLY A 52 4.05 11.18 14.75
CA GLY A 52 3.51 10.01 15.44
C GLY A 52 2.53 9.16 14.64
N LYS A 53 2.35 9.45 13.33
CA LYS A 53 1.50 8.68 12.42
C LYS A 53 2.35 7.92 11.39
N PRO A 54 1.99 6.67 11.06
CA PRO A 54 2.66 5.95 9.98
C PRO A 54 2.33 6.61 8.64
N TYR A 55 3.33 6.72 7.78
CA TYR A 55 3.21 7.22 6.42
C TYR A 55 3.93 6.24 5.49
N VAL A 56 3.31 5.87 4.36
CA VAL A 56 3.92 4.96 3.38
C VAL A 56 5.04 5.73 2.67
N SER A 57 6.30 5.38 2.96
CA SER A 57 7.47 6.08 2.43
C SER A 57 8.04 5.44 1.17
N ALA A 58 7.79 4.15 0.96
CA ALA A 58 8.17 3.49 -0.28
C ALA A 58 7.22 2.34 -0.61
N LEU A 59 7.04 2.12 -1.91
CA LEU A 59 6.27 1.02 -2.45
C LEU A 59 7.05 0.34 -3.57
N ASN A 60 7.32 -0.94 -3.40
CA ASN A 60 8.10 -1.78 -4.31
C ASN A 60 9.47 -1.18 -4.67
N GLY A 61 10.09 -0.51 -3.69
CA GLY A 61 11.39 0.16 -3.86
C GLY A 61 11.32 1.51 -4.55
N LYS A 62 10.13 1.99 -4.94
CA LYS A 62 9.92 3.38 -5.36
C LYS A 62 9.60 4.20 -4.12
N GLU A 63 10.50 5.11 -3.77
CA GLU A 63 10.38 6.02 -2.63
C GLU A 63 9.47 7.20 -2.99
N ASP A 64 8.78 7.72 -1.99
CA ASP A 64 8.12 9.02 -2.09
C ASP A 64 9.21 10.11 -2.13
N ASP A 65 9.26 10.91 -3.19
CA ASP A 65 10.23 11.99 -3.35
C ASP A 65 9.68 13.26 -2.68
N PRO A 66 10.23 13.69 -1.53
CA PRO A 66 9.73 14.85 -0.81
C PRO A 66 9.93 16.18 -1.55
N GLU A 67 10.74 16.22 -2.62
CA GLU A 67 11.00 17.44 -3.41
C GLU A 67 10.06 17.63 -4.60
N MET A 68 9.20 16.64 -4.91
CA MET A 68 8.20 16.72 -5.99
C MET A 68 6.78 17.08 -5.49
N GLY A 69 6.68 17.74 -4.34
CA GLY A 69 5.43 18.22 -3.72
C GLY A 69 5.05 19.65 -4.09
#